data_AF-A0A8T5JRT4-F1
#
_entry.id   AF-A0A8T5JRT4-F1
#
_cell.length_a   1.000
_cell.length_b   1.000
_cell.length_c   1.000
_cell.angle_alpha   90.00
_cell.angle_beta   90.00
_cell.angle_gamma   90.00
#
_symmetry.space_group_name_H-M   'P 1'
#
loop_
_entity.id
_entity.type
_entity.pdbx_description
1 polymer ?
#
loop_
_entity_poly.entity_id
_entity_poly.type
_entity_poly.pdbx_seq_one_letter_code
_entity_poly.pdbx_strand_id
1 'polypeptide(L)'
;MGDRQSLKKLYYFFLNCLSFNTPEAIVFNISLILIILAILPVSDLSYLPVRCVFKYFLLPIVFKGSCPSSGLFFECNCPFCGITRGMNRFLHGDIKEAMKFNIIVIPLFFAMIIVLIINLVKVIRKHK
;
A
#
# COMPACT_ATOMS: atom_id res chain seq x y z
N MET A 1 33.19 -8.27 21.58
CA MET A 1 32.33 -9.36 21.07
C MET A 1 30.82 -9.11 21.23
N GLY A 2 30.34 -8.26 22.16
CA GLY A 2 28.91 -7.99 22.35
C GLY A 2 28.22 -7.18 21.22
N ASP A 3 28.96 -6.37 20.49
CA ASP A 3 28.39 -5.41 19.51
C ASP A 3 27.79 -6.09 18.27
N ARG A 4 28.44 -7.16 17.77
CA ARG A 4 27.97 -7.95 16.61
C ARG A 4 26.68 -8.71 16.88
N GLN A 5 26.43 -9.09 18.14
CA GLN A 5 25.25 -9.86 18.52
C GLN A 5 24.01 -8.96 18.71
N SER A 6 24.24 -7.72 19.16
CA SER A 6 23.19 -6.69 19.24
C SER A 6 22.74 -6.23 17.84
N LEU A 7 23.69 -6.02 16.92
CA LEU A 7 23.41 -5.68 15.52
C LEU A 7 22.59 -6.76 14.79
N LYS A 8 22.91 -8.04 14.99
CA LYS A 8 22.13 -9.14 14.42
C LYS A 8 20.71 -9.17 14.98
N LYS A 9 20.52 -8.98 16.29
CA LYS A 9 19.18 -8.91 16.89
C LYS A 9 18.36 -7.75 16.31
N LEU A 10 18.97 -6.58 16.14
CA LEU A 10 18.32 -5.42 15.53
C LEU A 10 17.93 -5.68 14.08
N TYR A 11 18.82 -6.30 13.30
CA TYR A 11 18.55 -6.66 11.90
C TYR A 11 17.42 -7.69 11.77
N TYR A 12 17.41 -8.74 12.60
CA TYR A 12 16.32 -9.71 12.65
C TYR A 12 15.01 -9.09 13.13
N PHE A 13 15.06 -8.15 14.07
CA PHE A 13 13.88 -7.40 14.49
C PHE A 13 13.32 -6.54 13.35
N PHE A 14 14.18 -5.82 12.63
CA PHE A 14 13.79 -5.05 11.44
C PHE A 14 13.20 -5.94 10.34
N LEU A 15 13.83 -7.08 10.03
CA LEU A 15 13.31 -8.04 9.06
C LEU A 15 11.96 -8.63 9.49
N ASN A 16 11.78 -8.91 10.79
CA ASN A 16 10.51 -9.36 11.33
C ASN A 16 9.44 -8.27 11.28
N CYS A 17 9.79 -7.00 11.47
CA CYS A 17 8.88 -5.87 11.27
C CYS A 17 8.49 -5.71 9.80
N LEU A 18 9.41 -5.93 8.86
CA LEU A 18 9.14 -5.93 7.41
C LEU A 18 8.38 -7.17 6.92
N SER A 19 8.28 -8.21 7.76
CA SER A 19 7.54 -9.42 7.45
C SER A 19 6.03 -9.19 7.61
N PHE A 20 5.22 -9.66 6.66
CA PHE A 20 3.76 -9.70 6.80
C PHE A 20 3.26 -11.01 7.40
N ASN A 21 4.14 -11.79 8.06
CA ASN A 21 3.82 -13.13 8.55
C ASN A 21 3.26 -13.15 9.98
N THR A 22 3.47 -12.11 10.78
CA THR A 22 2.99 -12.03 12.17
C THR A 22 1.95 -10.92 12.36
N PRO A 23 0.95 -11.10 13.23
CA PRO A 23 -0.09 -10.09 13.44
C PRO A 23 0.50 -8.78 13.96
N GLU A 24 1.55 -8.81 14.78
CA GLU A 24 2.26 -7.63 15.27
C GLU A 24 2.89 -6.84 14.12
N ALA A 25 3.55 -7.52 13.16
CA ALA A 25 4.21 -6.87 12.04
C ALA A 25 3.20 -6.37 10.99
N ILE A 26 2.09 -7.08 10.78
CA ILE A 26 0.99 -6.60 9.93
C ILE A 26 0.42 -5.28 10.48
N VAL A 27 0.15 -5.21 11.78
CA VAL A 27 -0.35 -3.98 12.43
C VAL A 27 0.67 -2.86 12.26
N PHE A 28 1.94 -3.11 12.57
CA PHE A 28 3.01 -2.13 12.41
C PHE A 28 3.12 -1.60 10.97
N ASN A 29 3.19 -2.48 9.97
CA ASN A 29 3.35 -2.10 8.58
C ASN A 29 2.15 -1.33 8.02
N ILE A 30 0.93 -1.81 8.28
CA ILE A 30 -0.28 -1.15 7.78
C ILE A 30 -0.43 0.24 8.44
N SER A 31 -0.23 0.33 9.75
CA SER A 31 -0.27 1.62 10.45
C SER A 31 0.79 2.58 9.93
N LEU A 32 2.03 2.11 9.73
CA LEU A 32 3.12 2.93 9.21
C LEU A 32 2.80 3.47 7.81
N ILE A 33 2.28 2.61 6.91
CA ILE A 33 1.87 3.03 5.56
C ILE A 33 0.79 4.11 5.62
N LEU A 34 -0.25 3.91 6.44
CA LEU A 34 -1.34 4.88 6.56
C LEU A 34 -0.86 6.21 7.16
N ILE A 35 0.00 6.17 8.18
CA ILE A 35 0.57 7.37 8.81
C ILE A 35 1.44 8.13 7.81
N ILE A 36 2.34 7.45 7.10
CA ILE A 36 3.17 8.08 6.07
C ILE A 36 2.29 8.74 5.02
N LEU A 37 1.27 8.04 4.51
CA LEU A 37 0.36 8.60 3.51
C LEU A 37 -0.52 9.74 4.03
N ALA A 38 -0.82 9.77 5.33
CA ALA A 38 -1.59 10.84 5.95
C ALA A 38 -0.74 12.11 6.21
N ILE A 39 0.55 11.95 6.53
CA ILE A 39 1.46 13.08 6.77
C ILE A 39 2.00 13.65 5.46
N LEU A 40 2.21 12.79 4.46
CA LEU A 40 2.82 13.19 3.19
C LEU A 40 1.89 14.18 2.45
N PRO A 41 2.33 15.43 2.24
CA PRO A 41 1.46 16.44 1.66
C PRO A 41 1.15 16.06 0.22
N VAL A 42 -0.08 16.35 -0.17
CA VAL A 42 -0.62 15.92 -1.47
C VAL A 42 0.15 16.53 -2.66
N SER A 43 0.85 17.65 -2.44
CA SER A 43 1.76 18.28 -3.39
C SER A 43 2.92 17.37 -3.79
N ASP A 44 3.44 16.56 -2.88
CA ASP A 44 4.64 15.76 -3.14
C ASP A 44 4.31 14.55 -4.00
N LEU A 45 3.08 14.02 -3.86
CA LEU A 45 2.55 13.00 -4.76
C LEU A 45 2.03 13.56 -6.09
N SER A 46 2.00 14.89 -6.25
CA SER A 46 1.55 15.48 -7.51
C SER A 46 2.53 15.20 -8.65
N TYR A 47 3.82 15.07 -8.33
CA TYR A 47 4.92 14.73 -9.22
C TYR A 47 5.12 13.22 -9.44
N LEU A 48 4.50 12.37 -8.60
CA LEU A 48 4.52 10.93 -8.85
C LEU A 48 3.84 10.67 -10.21
N PRO A 49 4.45 9.82 -11.06
CA PRO A 49 3.98 9.64 -12.41
C PRO A 49 2.52 9.18 -12.41
N VAL A 50 1.65 10.07 -12.88
CA VAL A 50 0.24 9.76 -13.22
C VAL A 50 0.21 8.67 -14.30
N ARG A 51 1.30 8.58 -15.08
CA ARG A 51 1.51 7.63 -16.16
C ARG A 51 1.98 6.31 -15.59
N CYS A 52 1.08 5.36 -15.63
CA CYS A 52 1.34 3.98 -15.26
C CYS A 52 2.47 3.38 -16.11
N VAL A 53 3.62 3.06 -15.49
CA VAL A 53 4.73 2.35 -16.16
C VAL A 53 4.22 1.07 -16.82
N PHE A 54 3.23 0.41 -16.19
CA PHE A 54 2.57 -0.74 -16.77
C PHE A 54 1.90 -0.44 -18.12
N LYS A 55 1.09 0.63 -18.21
CA LYS A 55 0.37 1.01 -19.43
C LYS A 55 1.30 1.50 -20.54
N TYR A 56 2.28 2.33 -20.19
CA TYR A 56 3.11 3.04 -21.17
C TYR A 56 4.39 2.31 -21.55
N PHE A 57 4.89 1.42 -20.69
CA PHE A 57 6.18 0.76 -20.89
C PHE A 57 6.02 -0.77 -20.98
N LEU A 58 5.40 -1.41 -19.99
CA LEU A 58 5.30 -2.87 -19.97
C LEU A 58 4.27 -3.42 -20.98
N LEU A 59 3.13 -2.75 -21.15
CA LEU A 59 2.09 -3.15 -22.10
C LEU A 59 2.60 -3.22 -23.56
N PRO A 60 3.24 -2.17 -24.11
CA PRO A 60 3.73 -2.22 -25.48
C PRO A 60 4.94 -3.15 -25.64
N ILE A 61 5.84 -3.25 -24.64
CA ILE A 61 7.08 -4.02 -24.75
C ILE A 61 6.83 -5.53 -24.56
N VAL A 62 6.11 -5.90 -23.50
CA VAL A 62 5.94 -7.30 -23.09
C VAL A 62 4.69 -7.90 -23.71
N PHE A 63 3.60 -7.14 -23.75
CA PHE A 63 2.30 -7.63 -24.21
C PHE A 63 1.93 -7.15 -25.62
N LYS A 64 2.84 -6.47 -26.34
CA LYS A 64 2.60 -5.93 -27.69
C LYS A 64 1.31 -5.09 -27.79
N GLY A 65 0.97 -4.37 -26.72
CA GLY A 65 -0.26 -3.57 -26.63
C GLY A 65 -1.53 -4.36 -26.31
N SER A 66 -1.44 -5.68 -26.16
CA SER A 66 -2.54 -6.54 -25.71
C SER A 66 -2.66 -6.48 -24.18
N CYS A 67 -3.87 -6.42 -23.66
CA CYS A 67 -4.09 -6.33 -22.21
C CYS A 67 -4.21 -7.73 -21.59
N PRO A 68 -3.34 -8.11 -20.63
CA PRO A 68 -3.39 -9.44 -20.02
C PRO A 68 -4.64 -9.68 -19.16
N SER A 69 -5.45 -8.65 -18.92
CA SER A 69 -6.65 -8.69 -18.06
C SER A 69 -7.86 -7.99 -18.70
N SER A 70 -8.05 -8.13 -20.01
CA SER A 70 -9.32 -7.74 -20.65
C SER A 70 -10.45 -8.58 -20.05
N GLY A 71 -11.23 -8.01 -19.13
CA GLY A 71 -12.48 -8.64 -18.72
C GLY A 71 -13.08 -8.20 -17.39
N LEU A 72 -12.29 -7.75 -16.41
CA LEU A 72 -12.87 -7.50 -15.08
C LEU A 72 -13.20 -6.03 -14.80
N PHE A 73 -12.33 -5.05 -15.09
CA PHE A 73 -12.65 -3.64 -14.82
C PHE A 73 -11.86 -2.67 -15.73
N PHE A 74 -12.53 -2.19 -16.80
CA PHE A 74 -12.19 -1.02 -17.62
C PHE A 74 -10.86 -0.99 -18.42
N GLU A 75 -10.98 -0.70 -19.71
CA GLU A 75 -9.95 -0.19 -20.66
C GLU A 75 -8.50 -0.14 -20.16
N CYS A 76 -7.69 -1.20 -20.33
CA CYS A 76 -6.22 -1.18 -20.24
C CYS A 76 -5.58 -0.25 -19.18
N ASN A 77 -6.25 -0.08 -18.05
CA ASN A 77 -5.87 0.80 -16.96
C ASN A 77 -5.45 -0.13 -15.85
N CYS A 78 -4.17 -0.08 -15.47
CA CYS A 78 -3.67 -0.93 -14.41
C CYS A 78 -4.48 -0.67 -13.13
N PRO A 79 -5.09 -1.70 -12.52
CA PRO A 79 -5.96 -1.53 -11.35
C PRO A 79 -5.20 -0.99 -10.14
N PHE A 80 -3.86 -1.05 -10.14
CA PHE A 80 -3.01 -0.55 -9.07
C PHE A 80 -2.47 0.86 -9.32
N CYS A 81 -2.64 1.39 -10.53
CA CYS A 81 -2.17 2.74 -10.84
C CYS A 81 -3.04 3.79 -10.17
N GLY A 82 -2.40 4.85 -9.67
CA GLY A 82 -3.08 5.90 -8.92
C GLY A 82 -3.54 5.52 -7.52
N ILE A 83 -3.40 4.27 -7.04
CA ILE A 83 -3.87 3.87 -5.71
C ILE A 83 -3.19 4.69 -4.61
N THR A 84 -1.87 4.83 -4.63
CA THR A 84 -1.14 5.58 -3.58
C THR A 84 -1.60 7.04 -3.50
N ARG A 85 -1.81 7.68 -4.67
CA ARG A 85 -2.26 9.07 -4.77
C ARG A 85 -3.73 9.22 -4.40
N GLY A 86 -4.56 8.28 -4.83
CA GLY A 86 -5.97 8.22 -4.45
C GLY A 86 -6.13 7.98 -2.96
N MET A 87 -5.35 7.08 -2.36
CA MET A 87 -5.34 6.80 -0.92
C MET A 87 -4.88 8.02 -0.13
N ASN A 88 -3.82 8.71 -0.57
CA ASN A 88 -3.38 9.96 0.05
C ASN A 88 -4.48 11.04 0.01
N ARG A 89 -5.10 11.29 -1.16
CA ARG A 89 -6.26 12.21 -1.28
C ARG A 89 -7.42 11.79 -0.39
N PHE A 90 -7.71 10.49 -0.33
CA PHE A 90 -8.78 9.93 0.50
C PHE A 90 -8.52 10.18 1.99
N LEU A 91 -7.28 9.96 2.46
CA LEU A 91 -6.86 10.24 3.83
C LEU A 91 -6.88 11.74 4.18
N HIS A 92 -6.73 12.62 3.20
CA HIS A 92 -6.86 14.07 3.35
C HIS A 92 -8.32 14.57 3.24
N GLY A 93 -9.29 13.67 3.07
CA GLY A 93 -10.71 14.01 2.95
C GLY A 93 -11.18 14.40 1.54
N ASP A 94 -10.28 14.41 0.54
CA ASP A 94 -10.60 14.73 -0.86
C ASP A 94 -11.19 13.51 -1.60
N ILE A 95 -12.33 12.98 -1.14
CA ILE A 95 -12.93 11.73 -1.65
C ILE A 95 -13.23 11.82 -3.16
N LYS A 96 -13.73 12.99 -3.63
CA LYS A 96 -14.05 13.20 -5.05
C LYS A 96 -12.82 13.11 -5.94
N GLU A 97 -11.69 13.67 -5.51
CA GLU A 97 -10.43 13.58 -6.26
C GLU A 97 -9.79 12.19 -6.12
N ALA A 98 -9.91 11.55 -4.95
CA ALA A 98 -9.43 10.19 -4.75
C ALA A 98 -10.05 9.19 -5.75
N MET A 99 -11.37 9.27 -5.96
CA MET A 99 -12.09 8.41 -6.90
C MET A 99 -11.70 8.65 -8.37
N LYS A 100 -11.30 9.88 -8.73
CA LYS A 100 -10.78 10.17 -10.08
C LYS A 100 -9.46 9.46 -10.35
N PHE A 101 -8.64 9.20 -9.32
CA PHE A 101 -7.41 8.44 -9.47
C PHE A 101 -7.67 6.94 -9.55
N ASN A 102 -8.47 6.40 -8.62
CA ASN A 102 -8.84 4.99 -8.65
C ASN A 102 -10.02 4.70 -7.71
N ILE A 103 -11.11 4.15 -8.24
CA ILE A 103 -12.30 3.82 -7.45
C ILE A 103 -12.06 2.71 -6.41
N ILE A 104 -11.07 1.84 -6.65
CA ILE A 104 -10.69 0.73 -5.75
C ILE A 104 -10.10 1.24 -4.43
N VAL A 105 -9.66 2.50 -4.37
CA VAL A 105 -9.11 3.10 -3.14
C VAL A 105 -10.07 3.00 -1.96
N ILE A 106 -11.38 3.17 -2.20
CA ILE A 106 -12.39 3.11 -1.15
C ILE A 106 -12.47 1.70 -0.53
N PRO A 107 -12.80 0.63 -1.29
CA PRO A 107 -12.84 -0.72 -0.72
C PRO A 107 -11.49 -1.17 -0.19
N LEU A 108 -10.37 -0.74 -0.80
CA LEU A 108 -9.03 -1.04 -0.30
C LEU A 108 -8.77 -0.43 1.08
N PHE A 109 -9.15 0.83 1.30
CA PHE A 109 -9.00 1.48 2.60
C PHE A 109 -9.76 0.72 3.68
N PHE A 110 -11.03 0.37 3.43
CA PHE A 110 -11.82 -0.41 4.40
C PHE A 110 -11.23 -1.80 4.65
N ALA A 111 -10.74 -2.49 3.61
CA ALA A 111 -10.06 -3.76 3.77
C ALA A 111 -8.81 -3.64 4.67
N MET A 112 -8.01 -2.57 4.48
CA MET A 112 -6.84 -2.30 5.33
C MET A 112 -7.24 -2.06 6.79
N ILE A 113 -8.31 -1.30 7.05
CA ILE A 113 -8.83 -1.07 8.40
C ILE A 113 -9.34 -2.36 9.04
N ILE A 114 -10.07 -3.19 8.30
CA ILE A 114 -10.56 -4.49 8.80
C ILE A 114 -9.38 -5.40 9.17
N VAL A 115 -8.38 -5.52 8.29
CA VAL A 115 -7.16 -6.30 8.56
C VAL A 115 -6.43 -5.76 9.77
N LEU A 116 -6.33 -4.44 9.92
CA LEU A 116 -5.70 -3.79 11.06
C LEU A 116 -6.42 -4.14 12.37
N ILE A 117 -7.76 -4.01 12.41
CA ILE A 117 -8.58 -4.31 13.59
C ILE A 117 -8.45 -5.80 13.96
N ILE A 118 -8.59 -6.71 13.00
CA ILE A 118 -8.51 -8.16 13.24
C ILE A 118 -7.14 -8.52 13.84
N ASN A 119 -6.05 -8.01 13.27
CA ASN A 119 -4.71 -8.31 13.77
C ASN A 119 -4.44 -7.63 15.11
N LEU A 120 -4.94 -6.41 15.34
CA LEU A 120 -4.84 -5.74 16.64
C LEU A 120 -5.55 -6.55 17.74
N VAL A 121 -6.75 -7.07 17.47
CA VAL A 121 -7.48 -7.95 18.39
C VAL A 121 -6.68 -9.23 18.68
N LYS A 122 -6.05 -9.85 17.67
CA LYS A 122 -5.19 -11.02 17.86
C LYS A 122 -4.00 -10.72 18.76
N VAL A 123 -3.35 -9.58 18.57
CA VAL A 123 -2.22 -9.14 19.40
C VAL A 123 -2.66 -8.94 20.85
N ILE A 124 -3.76 -8.21 21.08
CA ILE A 124 -4.29 -7.96 22.44
C ILE A 124 -4.64 -9.29 23.14
N ARG A 125 -5.27 -10.24 22.43
CA ARG A 125 -5.61 -11.55 23.00
C ARG A 125 -4.39 -12.41 23.32
N LYS A 126 -3.29 -12.25 22.58
CA LYS A 126 -2.04 -13.01 22.81
C LYS A 126 -1.25 -12.51 24.02
N HIS A 127 -1.42 -11.23 24.38
CA HIS A 127 -0.77 -10.59 25.53
C HIS A 127 -1.64 -10.52 26.79
N LYS A 128 -2.86 -11.07 26.74
CA LYS A 128 -3.77 -11.18 27.88
C LYS A 128 -3.75 -12.59 28.42
#